data_AF-A0A352NHE6-F1
#
_entry.id   AF-A0A352NHE6-F1
#
_cell.length_a   1.000
_cell.length_b   1.000
_cell.length_c   1.000
_cell.angle_alpha   90.00
_cell.angle_beta   90.00
_cell.angle_gamma   90.00
#
_symmetry.space_group_name_H-M   'P 1'
#
loop_
_entity.id
_entity.type
_entity.pdbx_description
1 polymer ?
#
loop_
_entity_poly.entity_id
_entity_poly.type
_entity_poly.pdbx_seq_one_letter_code
_entity_poly.pdbx_strand_id
1 'polypeptide(L)'
;GEESARQVRLRAERLGALSPGLLLACETDIDQIERHLRQISPPVAVIDSIQTMFKSDLASAPGSVGQVRECAAQLMRLSKTTGISIFLVGHVTKEGMLAGPRVLEL
;
A
#
# COMPACT_ATOMS: atom_id res chain seq x y z
N GLY A 1 2.71 5.76 -7.88
CA GLY A 1 3.83 5.20 -7.11
C GLY A 1 4.81 6.31 -6.82
N GLU A 2 5.10 6.54 -5.55
CA GLU A 2 5.91 7.66 -5.04
C GLU A 2 7.38 7.61 -5.55
N GLU A 3 7.87 6.42 -5.89
CA GLU A 3 9.21 6.18 -6.46
C GLU A 3 9.09 5.32 -7.75
N SER A 4 9.97 5.54 -8.74
CA SER A 4 9.95 4.76 -9.99
C SER A 4 10.54 3.36 -9.80
N ALA A 5 10.08 2.39 -10.59
CA ALA A 5 10.59 1.01 -10.53
C ALA A 5 12.12 0.91 -10.68
N ARG A 6 12.72 1.80 -11.47
CA ARG A 6 14.18 1.89 -11.64
C ARG A 6 14.88 2.32 -10.35
N GLN A 7 14.32 3.30 -9.64
CA GLN A 7 14.88 3.79 -8.38
C GLN A 7 14.82 2.72 -7.30
N VAL A 8 13.68 2.01 -7.17
CA VAL A 8 13.52 0.91 -6.22
C VAL A 8 14.53 -0.21 -6.49
N ARG A 9 14.73 -0.59 -7.77
CA ARG A 9 15.72 -1.61 -8.16
C ARG A 9 17.14 -1.24 -7.75
N LEU A 10 17.58 -0.01 -8.04
CA LEU A 10 18.93 0.45 -7.69
C LEU A 10 19.17 0.43 -6.17
N ARG A 11 18.13 0.71 -5.37
CA ARG A 11 18.22 0.62 -3.90
C ARG A 11 18.29 -0.83 -3.43
N ALA A 12 17.47 -1.71 -4.00
CA ALA A 12 17.50 -3.13 -3.69
C ALA A 12 18.87 -3.76 -4.05
N GLU A 13 19.48 -3.36 -5.17
CA GLU A 13 20.85 -3.75 -5.56
C GLU A 13 21.87 -3.36 -4.49
N ARG A 14 21.84 -2.10 -4.03
CA ARG A 14 22.77 -1.59 -2.99
C ARG A 14 22.60 -2.27 -1.64
N LEU A 15 21.38 -2.68 -1.31
CA LEU A 15 21.07 -3.38 -0.05
C LEU A 15 21.29 -4.89 -0.14
N GLY A 16 21.69 -5.43 -1.30
CA GLY A 16 21.79 -6.87 -1.51
C GLY A 16 20.44 -7.59 -1.43
N ALA A 17 19.34 -6.87 -1.65
CA ALA A 17 17.97 -7.35 -1.48
C ALA A 17 17.31 -7.80 -2.79
N LEU A 18 18.03 -7.77 -3.93
CA LEU A 18 17.51 -8.33 -5.18
C LEU A 18 17.30 -9.84 -5.04
N SER A 19 16.05 -10.25 -5.24
CA SER A 19 15.64 -11.65 -5.23
C SER A 19 14.64 -11.90 -6.35
N PRO A 20 14.65 -13.06 -7.02
CA PRO A 20 13.58 -13.44 -7.94
C PRO A 20 12.20 -13.44 -7.29
N GLY A 21 12.13 -13.61 -5.97
CA GLY A 21 10.89 -13.53 -5.19
C GLY A 21 10.46 -12.11 -4.82
N LEU A 22 11.27 -11.09 -5.10
CA LEU A 22 10.92 -9.70 -4.88
C LEU A 22 10.14 -9.16 -6.08
N LEU A 23 8.82 -9.09 -5.92
CA LEU A 23 7.93 -8.52 -6.93
C LEU A 23 7.66 -7.04 -6.62
N LEU A 24 7.55 -6.22 -7.67
CA LEU A 24 7.27 -4.79 -7.56
C LEU A 24 6.10 -4.43 -8.47
N ALA A 25 5.13 -3.69 -7.93
CA ALA A 25 4.02 -3.14 -8.68
C ALA A 25 3.90 -1.63 -8.42
N CYS A 26 3.77 -0.85 -9.49
CA CYS A 26 3.51 0.58 -9.41
C CYS A 26 2.01 0.83 -9.59
N GLU A 27 1.21 0.45 -8.59
CA GLU A 27 -0.26 0.58 -8.59
C GLU A 27 -0.72 1.42 -7.40
N THR A 28 -1.83 2.15 -7.56
CA THR A 28 -2.45 3.00 -6.54
C THR A 28 -3.94 2.73 -6.32
N ASP A 29 -4.60 2.05 -7.26
CA ASP A 29 -6.00 1.63 -7.10
C ASP A 29 -6.09 0.39 -6.20
N ILE A 30 -6.82 0.48 -5.08
CA ILE A 30 -6.95 -0.62 -4.11
C ILE A 30 -7.59 -1.88 -4.72
N ASP A 31 -8.54 -1.74 -5.62
CA ASP A 31 -9.24 -2.90 -6.20
C ASP A 31 -8.31 -3.65 -7.16
N GLN A 32 -7.44 -2.90 -7.85
CA GLN A 32 -6.40 -3.47 -8.70
C GLN A 32 -5.30 -4.15 -7.87
N ILE A 33 -4.88 -3.54 -6.76
CA ILE A 33 -3.92 -4.10 -5.81
C ILE A 33 -4.47 -5.39 -5.20
N GLU A 34 -5.72 -5.39 -4.73
CA GLU A 34 -6.36 -6.58 -4.16
C GLU A 34 -6.37 -7.74 -5.16
N ARG A 35 -6.71 -7.47 -6.43
CA ARG A 35 -6.68 -8.48 -7.49
C ARG A 35 -5.28 -9.05 -7.71
N HIS A 36 -4.25 -8.20 -7.74
CA HIS A 36 -2.86 -8.69 -7.85
C HIS A 36 -2.46 -9.54 -6.64
N LEU A 37 -2.79 -9.11 -5.43
CA LEU A 37 -2.46 -9.84 -4.20
C LEU A 37 -3.18 -11.20 -4.14
N ARG A 38 -4.42 -11.30 -4.60
CA ARG A 38 -5.14 -12.58 -4.69
C ARG A 38 -4.56 -13.51 -5.75
N GLN A 39 -4.12 -12.97 -6.89
CA GLN A 39 -3.54 -13.77 -7.97
C GLN A 39 -2.15 -14.31 -7.64
N ILE A 40 -1.30 -13.45 -7.06
CA ILE A 40 0.08 -13.79 -6.71
C ILE A 40 0.13 -14.58 -5.40
N SER A 41 -0.79 -14.29 -4.47
CA SER A 41 -0.88 -14.88 -3.14
C SER A 41 0.46 -14.91 -2.39
N PRO A 42 1.19 -13.77 -2.28
CA PRO A 42 2.49 -13.72 -1.63
C PRO A 42 2.35 -13.93 -0.12
N PRO A 43 3.36 -14.47 0.59
CA PRO A 43 3.30 -14.59 2.05
C PRO A 43 3.29 -13.22 2.74
N VAL A 44 3.92 -12.22 2.12
CA VAL A 44 4.05 -10.85 2.64
C VAL A 44 3.84 -9.84 1.52
N ALA A 45 3.15 -8.74 1.83
CA ALA A 45 3.02 -7.57 0.97
C ALA A 45 3.38 -6.28 1.73
N VAL A 46 4.02 -5.34 1.04
CA VAL A 46 4.37 -4.02 1.58
C VAL A 46 3.71 -2.95 0.71
N ILE A 47 2.98 -2.04 1.35
CA ILE A 47 2.30 -0.91 0.70
C ILE A 47 3.05 0.37 1.05
N ASP A 48 3.69 0.97 0.05
CA ASP A 48 4.50 2.19 0.20
C ASP A 48 4.06 3.27 -0.80
N SER A 49 3.22 4.24 -0.43
CA SER A 49 2.59 4.49 0.88
C SER A 49 1.07 4.49 0.80
N ILE A 50 0.39 4.19 1.92
CA ILE A 50 -1.08 4.09 2.00
C ILE A 50 -1.79 5.39 1.63
N GLN A 51 -1.15 6.55 1.84
CA GLN A 51 -1.72 7.84 1.44
C GLN A 51 -1.87 8.00 -0.08
N THR A 52 -1.11 7.24 -0.88
CA THR A 52 -1.21 7.30 -2.35
C THR A 52 -2.34 6.44 -2.91
N MET A 53 -2.93 5.59 -2.07
CA MET A 53 -3.97 4.67 -2.50
C MET A 53 -5.32 5.38 -2.62
N PHE A 54 -6.14 4.87 -3.53
CA PHE A 54 -7.51 5.31 -3.68
C PHE A 54 -8.45 4.15 -3.97
N LYS A 55 -9.69 4.33 -3.53
CA LYS A 55 -10.85 3.55 -3.92
C LYS A 55 -11.72 4.39 -4.84
N SER A 56 -11.99 3.86 -6.02
CA SER A 56 -12.66 4.58 -7.12
C SER A 56 -14.12 4.91 -6.84
N ASP A 57 -14.80 4.13 -6.01
CA ASP A 57 -16.20 4.34 -5.61
C ASP A 57 -16.38 5.37 -4.48
N LEU A 58 -15.29 5.84 -3.88
CA LEU A 58 -15.32 6.84 -2.82
C LEU A 58 -15.07 8.24 -3.39
N ALA A 59 -16.06 9.11 -3.29
CA ALA A 59 -16.00 10.51 -3.78
C ALA A 59 -15.15 11.41 -2.86
N SER A 60 -13.87 11.10 -2.70
CA SER A 60 -12.89 11.88 -1.96
C SER A 60 -11.48 11.72 -2.55
N ALA A 61 -10.65 12.75 -2.41
CA ALA A 61 -9.31 12.74 -2.98
C ALA A 61 -8.40 11.68 -2.32
N PRO A 62 -7.50 11.03 -3.08
CA PRO A 62 -6.45 10.18 -2.53
C PRO A 62 -5.69 10.88 -1.40
N GLY A 63 -5.34 10.13 -0.35
CA GLY A 63 -4.68 10.66 0.85
C GLY A 63 -5.60 11.33 1.87
N SER A 64 -6.86 11.60 1.52
CA SER A 64 -7.86 12.01 2.51
C SER A 64 -8.06 10.94 3.59
N VAL A 65 -8.52 11.36 4.77
CA VAL A 65 -8.82 10.45 5.88
C VAL A 65 -9.81 9.35 5.49
N GLY A 66 -10.81 9.68 4.66
CA GLY A 66 -11.77 8.71 4.13
C GLY A 66 -11.10 7.65 3.26
N GLN A 67 -10.32 8.07 2.25
CA GLN A 67 -9.60 7.15 1.36
C GLN A 67 -8.67 6.22 2.13
N VAL A 68 -7.86 6.77 3.03
CA VAL A 68 -6.88 5.98 3.79
C VAL A 68 -7.56 4.97 4.71
N ARG A 69 -8.65 5.35 5.38
CA ARG A 69 -9.41 4.42 6.23
C ARG A 69 -10.05 3.28 5.44
N GLU A 70 -10.69 3.60 4.32
CA GLU A 70 -11.36 2.56 3.53
C GLU A 70 -10.35 1.61 2.89
N CYS A 71 -9.26 2.13 2.31
CA CYS A 71 -8.20 1.30 1.76
C CYS A 71 -7.59 0.39 2.83
N ALA A 72 -7.31 0.91 4.02
CA ALA A 72 -6.77 0.12 5.13
C ALA A 72 -7.76 -0.96 5.60
N ALA A 73 -9.05 -0.63 5.70
CA ALA A 73 -10.10 -1.59 6.06
C ALA A 73 -10.21 -2.71 5.02
N GLN A 74 -10.12 -2.39 3.73
CA GLN A 74 -10.11 -3.37 2.64
C GLN A 74 -8.89 -4.29 2.71
N LEU A 75 -7.69 -3.73 2.91
CA LEU A 75 -6.46 -4.51 3.09
C LEU A 75 -6.50 -5.41 4.35
N MET A 76 -7.09 -4.94 5.44
CA MET A 76 -7.29 -5.75 6.65
C MET A 76 -8.26 -6.92 6.39
N ARG A 77 -9.35 -6.69 5.66
CA ARG A 77 -10.26 -7.78 5.26
C ARG A 77 -9.52 -8.78 4.36
N LEU A 78 -8.77 -8.27 3.39
CA LEU A 78 -7.96 -9.10 2.50
C LEU A 78 -7.00 -9.99 3.30
N SER A 79 -6.17 -9.42 4.18
CA SER A 79 -5.19 -10.16 4.98
C SER A 79 -5.83 -11.27 5.82
N LYS A 80 -6.98 -10.99 6.46
CA LYS A 80 -7.74 -12.01 7.22
C LYS A 80 -8.26 -13.14 6.34
N THR A 81 -8.70 -12.84 5.12
CA THR A 81 -9.29 -13.86 4.21
C THR A 81 -8.25 -14.68 3.46
N THR A 82 -7.04 -14.15 3.24
CA THR A 82 -6.00 -14.80 2.43
C THR A 82 -4.81 -15.30 3.24
N GLY A 83 -4.63 -14.83 4.48
CA GLY A 83 -3.44 -15.12 5.30
C GLY A 83 -2.19 -14.33 4.89
N ILE A 84 -2.32 -13.38 3.95
CA ILE A 84 -1.20 -12.52 3.52
C ILE A 84 -0.86 -11.54 4.65
N SER A 85 0.41 -11.47 5.04
CA SER A 85 0.87 -10.46 6.00
C SER A 85 1.09 -9.13 5.28
N ILE A 86 0.39 -8.07 5.68
CA ILE A 86 0.43 -6.76 4.99
C ILE A 86 1.06 -5.71 5.88
N PHE A 87 2.14 -5.08 5.41
CA PHE A 87 2.78 -3.93 6.03
C PHE A 87 2.34 -2.64 5.33
N LEU A 88 1.89 -1.65 6.10
CA LEU A 88 1.47 -0.36 5.59
C LEU A 88 2.50 0.71 5.98
N VAL A 89 3.03 1.42 4.99
CA VAL A 89 3.85 2.61 5.22
C VAL A 89 2.94 3.83 5.19
N GLY A 90 3.01 4.63 6.25
CA GLY A 90 2.26 5.88 6.38
C GLY A 90 3.16 7.02 6.83
N HIS A 91 3.18 8.11 6.06
CA HIS A 91 3.88 9.34 6.40
C HIS A 91 3.17 10.16 7.49
N VAL A 92 3.93 10.78 8.41
CA VAL A 92 3.38 11.72 9.40
C VAL A 92 3.33 13.12 8.79
N THR A 93 2.14 13.69 8.67
CA THR A 93 1.93 15.04 8.14
C THR A 93 1.64 16.03 9.27
N LYS A 94 2.23 17.22 9.22
CA LYS A 94 2.12 18.25 10.28
C LYS A 94 0.79 19.01 10.28
N GLU A 95 -0.01 18.87 9.22
CA GLU A 95 -1.28 19.57 9.04
C GLU A 95 -2.40 18.53 8.89
N GLY A 96 -3.45 18.63 9.71
CA GLY A 96 -4.51 17.63 9.90
C GLY A 96 -5.44 17.35 8.71
N MET A 97 -4.98 17.60 7.48
CA MET A 97 -5.68 17.36 6.23
C MET A 97 -5.35 15.99 5.61
N LEU A 98 -4.16 15.44 5.91
CA LEU A 98 -3.72 14.11 5.49
C LEU A 98 -3.80 13.14 6.66
N ALA A 99 -4.23 11.91 6.40
CA ALA A 99 -4.29 10.87 7.42
C ALA A 99 -2.89 10.53 7.94
N GLY A 100 -2.59 10.97 9.16
CA GLY A 100 -1.43 10.50 9.90
C GLY A 100 -1.65 9.06 10.41
N PRO A 101 -0.58 8.37 10.87
CA PRO A 101 -0.65 6.96 11.29
C PRO A 101 -1.70 6.66 12.35
N ARG A 102 -2.04 7.63 13.22
CA ARG A 102 -3.12 7.49 14.22
C ARG A 102 -4.50 7.25 13.62
N VAL A 103 -4.72 7.65 12.38
CA VAL A 103 -5.98 7.38 11.66
C VAL A 103 -6.15 5.89 11.36
N LEU A 104 -5.04 5.14 11.34
CA LEU A 104 -4.96 3.70 11.13
C LEU A 104 -4.93 2.89 12.43
N GLU A 105 -4.94 3.55 13.60
CA GLU A 105 -5.18 2.91 14.89
C GLU A 105 -6.67 2.55 14.94
N LEU A 106 -7.00 1.38 14.40
CA LEU A 106 -8.33 0.74 14.44
C LEU A 106 -8.61 0.14 15.82
#